data_AF-A0A931ZQJ7-F1
#
_entry.id   AF-A0A931ZQJ7-F1
#
_cell.length_a   1.000
_cell.length_b   1.000
_cell.length_c   1.000
_cell.angle_alpha   90.00
_cell.angle_beta   90.00
_cell.angle_gamma   90.00
#
_symmetry.space_group_name_H-M   'P 1'
#
loop_
_entity.id
_entity.type
_entity.pdbx_description
1 polymer ?
#
loop_
_entity_poly.entity_id
_entity_poly.type
_entity_poly.pdbx_seq_one_letter_code
_entity_poly.pdbx_strand_id
1 'polypeptide(L)'
;MSNIFDQLKTVKLDKSDRKRIRSDLKLFVKQNPVRFSEDPRHIWHRSLISLKERKFSMPAVFLALVLALSGGTAAAASDTLPGDFLYPYKLHVNENVRSFFALSEEARADLAVDLASRRLNEAERLALRQELSAEHHAMLEARFQDRIEHMQAIITDLEAEGKTEAAAELSAKLEAMLKAHEEILSKLEAKAQAEGEVNAEAKINSGLGPLLKNIRMRHGAAMEQRAELEAKLEGSDADDRAEVMSEIHIRQAEQKLNLAQNTLVRAEGKISADSKARAEGYINTANELLVQAKTKSEAQEFSEAIRLALEAQAQALNAELLLKAYLRLDANLKTELEVESETETDTEDSNVEIESGLHLETDADFELRLQ
;
A
#
# COMPACT_ATOMS: atom_id res chain seq x y z
N MET A 1 3.56 -36.69 0.77
CA MET A 1 4.02 -35.29 0.76
C MET A 1 4.61 -35.00 -0.61
N SER A 2 3.93 -34.22 -1.44
CA SER A 2 4.48 -33.75 -2.72
C SER A 2 5.73 -32.92 -2.46
N ASN A 3 6.78 -33.13 -3.25
CA ASN A 3 8.04 -32.43 -3.10
C ASN A 3 7.84 -30.92 -3.34
N ILE A 4 8.15 -30.10 -2.33
CA ILE A 4 8.03 -28.63 -2.36
C ILE A 4 8.68 -28.02 -3.62
N PHE A 5 9.80 -28.61 -4.08
CA PHE A 5 10.50 -28.17 -5.28
C PHE A 5 9.73 -28.43 -6.58
N ASP A 6 8.86 -29.44 -6.63
CA ASP A 6 8.07 -29.74 -7.82
C ASP A 6 6.86 -28.81 -7.94
N GLN A 7 6.32 -28.33 -6.82
CA GLN A 7 5.28 -27.31 -6.81
C GLN A 7 5.82 -25.91 -7.16
N LEU A 8 7.03 -25.54 -6.71
CA LEU A 8 7.63 -24.26 -7.10
C LEU A 8 7.90 -24.14 -8.61
N LYS A 9 8.07 -25.25 -9.33
CA LYS A 9 8.20 -25.26 -10.81
C LYS A 9 6.92 -24.80 -11.52
N THR A 10 5.78 -24.77 -10.85
CA THR A 10 4.51 -24.32 -11.44
C THR A 10 4.31 -22.82 -11.32
N VAL A 11 5.00 -22.14 -10.40
CA VAL A 11 4.98 -20.67 -10.26
C VAL A 11 5.79 -20.06 -11.40
N LYS A 12 5.10 -19.66 -12.46
CA LYS A 12 5.69 -19.07 -13.67
C LYS A 12 4.76 -18.02 -14.24
N LEU A 13 5.35 -16.98 -14.84
CA LEU A 13 4.62 -16.04 -15.68
C LEU A 13 3.96 -16.76 -16.86
N ASP A 14 2.69 -16.43 -17.10
CA ASP A 14 1.97 -16.92 -18.29
C ASP A 14 2.63 -16.42 -19.58
N LYS A 15 2.39 -17.14 -20.69
CA LYS A 15 2.91 -16.77 -22.01
C LYS A 15 2.49 -15.36 -22.42
N SER A 16 1.26 -14.95 -22.10
CA SER A 16 0.75 -13.63 -22.42
C SER A 16 1.48 -12.54 -21.64
N ASP A 17 1.66 -12.71 -20.33
CA ASP A 17 2.39 -11.77 -19.47
C ASP A 17 3.85 -11.65 -19.87
N ARG A 18 4.50 -12.77 -20.18
CA ARG A 18 5.89 -12.77 -20.64
C ARG A 18 6.05 -11.98 -21.94
N LYS A 19 5.07 -12.08 -22.84
CA LYS A 19 5.05 -11.31 -24.09
C LYS A 19 4.86 -9.83 -23.82
N ARG A 20 3.95 -9.46 -22.90
CA ARG A 20 3.72 -8.08 -22.45
C ARG A 20 4.98 -7.47 -21.84
N ILE A 21 5.55 -8.12 -20.82
CA ILE A 21 6.83 -7.73 -20.20
C ILE A 21 7.95 -7.63 -21.25
N ARG A 22 8.03 -8.53 -22.23
CA ARG A 22 9.07 -8.39 -23.27
C ARG A 22 8.83 -7.20 -24.20
N SER A 23 7.56 -6.88 -24.50
CA SER A 23 7.18 -5.75 -25.34
C SER A 23 7.50 -4.43 -24.65
N ASP A 24 7.07 -4.30 -23.40
CA ASP A 24 7.23 -3.07 -22.62
C ASP A 24 8.71 -2.81 -22.29
N LEU A 25 9.50 -3.85 -22.05
CA LEU A 25 10.96 -3.72 -21.89
C LEU A 25 11.61 -3.16 -23.17
N LYS A 26 11.18 -3.64 -24.34
CA LYS A 26 11.68 -3.11 -25.62
C LYS A 26 11.28 -1.66 -25.81
N LEU A 27 10.08 -1.28 -25.39
CA LEU A 27 9.60 0.10 -25.42
C LEU A 27 10.44 0.99 -24.51
N PHE A 28 10.64 0.58 -23.25
CA PHE A 28 11.45 1.29 -22.26
C PHE A 28 12.88 1.52 -22.75
N VAL A 29 13.53 0.48 -23.29
CA VAL A 29 14.90 0.59 -23.84
C VAL A 29 14.97 1.55 -25.02
N LYS A 30 13.92 1.62 -25.85
CA LYS A 30 13.84 2.59 -26.96
C LYS A 30 13.63 4.02 -26.49
N GLN A 31 12.83 4.21 -25.43
CA GLN A 31 12.50 5.53 -24.87
C GLN A 31 13.60 6.07 -23.94
N ASN A 32 14.41 5.18 -23.37
CA ASN A 32 15.53 5.50 -22.50
C ASN A 32 16.84 4.98 -23.13
N PRO A 33 17.23 5.46 -24.33
CA PRO A 33 18.51 5.09 -24.88
C PRO A 33 19.57 5.61 -23.91
N VAL A 34 20.35 4.68 -23.33
CA VAL A 34 21.56 5.05 -22.60
C VAL A 34 22.37 5.90 -23.56
N ARG A 35 22.71 7.14 -23.17
CA ARG A 35 23.56 8.03 -23.97
C ARG A 35 24.72 7.20 -24.51
N PHE A 36 24.68 6.88 -25.79
CA PHE A 36 25.84 6.38 -26.50
C PHE A 36 26.80 7.56 -26.54
N SER A 37 27.69 7.67 -25.56
CA SER A 37 28.94 8.35 -25.81
C SER A 37 29.62 7.52 -26.89
N GLU A 38 29.76 8.08 -28.10
CA GLU A 38 30.49 7.45 -29.21
C GLU A 38 31.96 7.19 -28.88
N ASP A 39 32.44 7.69 -27.75
CA ASP A 39 33.68 7.20 -27.16
C ASP A 39 33.47 5.83 -26.50
N PRO A 40 34.14 4.77 -26.97
CA PRO A 40 34.27 3.55 -26.21
C PRO A 40 35.03 3.92 -24.94
N ARG A 41 34.30 4.22 -23.86
CA ARG A 41 34.84 4.18 -22.51
C ARG A 41 35.19 2.72 -22.24
N HIS A 42 36.36 2.31 -22.72
CA HIS A 42 37.11 1.19 -22.21
C HIS A 42 37.42 1.54 -20.74
N ILE A 43 36.44 1.31 -19.87
CA ILE A 43 36.65 1.32 -18.44
C ILE A 43 37.45 0.07 -18.14
N TRP A 44 38.77 0.18 -18.29
CA TRP A 44 39.76 -0.63 -17.59
C TRP A 44 39.61 -0.36 -16.09
N HIS A 45 38.50 -0.81 -15.50
CA HIS A 45 38.43 -0.97 -14.06
C HIS A 45 39.21 -2.24 -13.75
N ARG A 46 40.46 -2.04 -13.33
CA ARG A 46 41.22 -3.05 -12.60
C ARG A 46 40.28 -3.60 -11.53
N SER A 47 39.97 -4.88 -11.68
CA SER A 47 39.16 -5.64 -10.74
C SER A 47 39.63 -5.40 -9.30
N LEU A 48 38.77 -4.79 -8.48
CA LEU A 48 38.91 -4.80 -7.02
C LEU A 48 38.37 -6.10 -6.41
N ILE A 49 38.03 -7.10 -7.24
CA ILE A 49 37.65 -8.43 -6.77
C ILE A 49 38.64 -9.42 -7.37
N SER A 50 39.79 -9.57 -6.70
CA SER A 50 40.70 -10.69 -6.95
C SER A 50 40.00 -11.98 -6.53
N LEU A 51 39.24 -12.57 -7.46
CA LEU A 51 38.57 -13.87 -7.32
C LEU A 51 39.49 -15.05 -7.63
N LYS A 52 40.81 -14.84 -7.70
CA LYS A 52 41.74 -15.83 -8.23
C LYS A 52 42.02 -17.01 -7.28
N GLU A 53 41.54 -16.98 -6.04
CA GLU A 53 41.87 -18.00 -5.04
C GLU A 53 40.66 -18.57 -4.26
N ARG A 54 39.44 -18.04 -4.44
CA ARG A 54 38.24 -18.60 -3.79
C ARG A 54 37.44 -19.44 -4.77
N LYS A 55 37.50 -20.76 -4.59
CA LYS A 55 36.63 -21.75 -5.24
C LYS A 55 35.17 -21.58 -4.82
N PHE A 56 34.54 -20.43 -5.09
CA PHE A 56 33.09 -20.40 -5.15
C PHE A 56 32.70 -21.19 -6.40
N SER A 57 31.98 -22.30 -6.20
CA SER A 57 31.50 -23.09 -7.33
C SER A 57 30.66 -22.16 -8.21
N MET A 58 30.83 -22.23 -9.54
CA MET A 58 30.00 -21.48 -10.50
C MET A 58 28.49 -21.49 -10.16
N PRO A 59 27.90 -22.59 -9.62
CA PRO A 59 26.55 -22.60 -9.08
C PRO A 59 26.27 -21.56 -7.98
N ALA A 60 27.20 -21.32 -7.05
CA ALA A 60 27.02 -20.36 -5.97
C ALA A 60 27.06 -18.91 -6.46
N VAL A 61 27.92 -18.60 -7.45
CA VAL A 61 27.96 -17.27 -8.08
C VAL A 61 26.72 -17.04 -8.93
N PHE A 62 26.27 -18.06 -9.67
CA PHE A 62 25.02 -18.01 -10.42
C PHE A 62 23.80 -17.88 -9.50
N LEU A 63 23.76 -18.61 -8.39
CA LEU A 63 22.72 -18.50 -7.38
C LEU A 63 22.72 -17.13 -6.73
N ALA A 64 23.89 -16.57 -6.38
CA ALA A 64 23.99 -15.20 -5.85
C ALA A 64 23.53 -14.15 -6.87
N LEU A 65 23.85 -14.33 -8.15
CA LEU A 65 23.39 -13.45 -9.23
C LEU A 65 21.87 -13.57 -9.43
N VAL A 66 21.33 -14.80 -9.43
CA VAL A 66 19.89 -15.06 -9.49
C VAL A 66 19.20 -14.49 -8.26
N LEU A 67 19.75 -14.60 -7.05
CA LEU A 67 19.18 -14.02 -5.83
C LEU A 67 19.25 -12.49 -5.81
N ALA A 68 20.34 -11.91 -6.31
CA ALA A 68 20.49 -10.45 -6.39
C ALA A 68 19.56 -9.84 -7.45
N LEU A 69 19.48 -10.47 -8.63
CA LEU A 69 18.58 -10.03 -9.71
C LEU A 69 17.12 -10.34 -9.38
N SER A 70 16.82 -11.52 -8.82
CA SER A 70 15.45 -11.88 -8.44
C SER A 70 14.97 -11.07 -7.23
N GLY A 71 15.83 -10.83 -6.22
CA GLY A 71 15.53 -9.98 -5.07
C GLY A 71 15.25 -8.53 -5.46
N GLY A 72 16.09 -7.95 -6.35
CA GLY A 72 15.87 -6.61 -6.88
C GLY A 72 14.58 -6.48 -7.69
N THR A 73 14.29 -7.45 -8.57
CA THR A 73 13.03 -7.45 -9.33
C THR A 73 11.80 -7.72 -8.47
N ALA A 74 11.90 -8.56 -7.44
CA ALA A 74 10.81 -8.84 -6.52
C ALA A 74 10.49 -7.61 -5.65
N ALA A 75 11.52 -6.92 -5.16
CA ALA A 75 11.36 -5.67 -4.43
C ALA A 75 10.72 -4.58 -5.31
N ALA A 76 11.23 -4.37 -6.53
CA ALA A 76 10.66 -3.40 -7.46
C ALA A 76 9.21 -3.75 -7.85
N ALA A 77 8.92 -5.03 -8.09
CA ALA A 77 7.56 -5.49 -8.38
C ALA A 77 6.61 -5.29 -7.19
N SER A 78 7.10 -5.37 -5.95
CA SER A 78 6.24 -5.26 -4.77
C SER A 78 5.52 -3.91 -4.64
N ASP A 79 6.11 -2.84 -5.18
CA ASP A 79 5.55 -1.48 -5.12
C ASP A 79 4.81 -1.06 -6.41
N THR A 80 4.70 -1.95 -7.39
CA THR A 80 3.97 -1.67 -8.64
C THR A 80 2.46 -1.61 -8.46
N LEU A 81 1.83 -0.79 -9.30
CA LEU A 81 0.39 -0.60 -9.46
C LEU A 81 -0.13 -1.28 -10.74
N PRO A 82 -1.45 -1.51 -10.87
CA PRO A 82 -2.07 -1.81 -12.16
C PRO A 82 -1.58 -0.87 -13.28
N GLY A 83 -1.17 -1.47 -14.40
CA GLY A 83 -0.59 -0.74 -15.54
C GLY A 83 0.95 -0.70 -15.54
N ASP A 84 1.59 -0.88 -14.38
CA ASP A 84 3.05 -0.89 -14.31
C ASP A 84 3.68 -2.16 -14.90
N PHE A 85 4.88 -1.98 -15.43
CA PHE A 85 5.67 -3.01 -16.10
C PHE A 85 5.83 -4.32 -15.29
N LEU A 86 6.15 -4.22 -13.99
CA LEU A 86 6.41 -5.39 -13.13
C LEU A 86 5.18 -5.86 -12.35
N TYR A 87 4.02 -5.24 -12.54
CA TYR A 87 2.78 -5.65 -11.87
C TYR A 87 2.38 -7.12 -12.14
N PRO A 88 2.59 -7.69 -13.35
CA PRO A 88 2.27 -9.10 -13.58
C PRO A 88 3.21 -10.04 -12.81
N TYR A 89 4.45 -9.60 -12.57
CA TYR A 89 5.40 -10.32 -11.73
C TYR A 89 5.00 -10.27 -10.25
N LYS A 90 4.47 -9.13 -9.78
CA LYS A 90 3.88 -9.01 -8.44
C LYS A 90 2.79 -10.08 -8.22
N LEU A 91 1.83 -10.14 -9.13
CA LEU A 91 0.69 -11.05 -9.02
C LEU A 91 1.09 -12.52 -9.17
N HIS A 92 1.78 -12.86 -10.26
CA HIS A 92 1.95 -14.27 -10.65
C HIS A 92 3.21 -14.93 -10.08
N VAL A 93 4.12 -14.16 -9.49
CA VAL A 93 5.34 -14.68 -8.89
C VAL A 93 5.39 -14.33 -7.41
N ASN A 94 5.46 -13.03 -7.06
CA ASN A 94 5.66 -12.65 -5.66
C ASN A 94 4.52 -13.15 -4.74
N GLU A 95 3.27 -12.88 -5.11
CA GLU A 95 2.12 -13.28 -4.29
C GLU A 95 1.97 -14.80 -4.24
N ASN A 96 2.16 -15.50 -5.36
CA ASN A 96 2.13 -16.96 -5.40
C ASN A 96 3.22 -17.60 -4.54
N VAL A 97 4.44 -17.04 -4.52
CA VAL A 97 5.50 -17.50 -3.62
C VAL A 97 5.09 -17.29 -2.16
N ARG A 98 4.49 -16.15 -1.81
CA ARG A 98 3.98 -15.92 -0.45
C ARG A 98 2.87 -16.91 -0.08
N SER A 99 1.91 -17.14 -0.98
CA SER A 99 0.84 -18.12 -0.78
C SER A 99 1.37 -19.54 -0.63
N PHE A 100 2.44 -19.89 -1.34
CA PHE A 100 3.09 -21.19 -1.21
C PHE A 100 3.69 -21.43 0.17
N PHE A 101 4.25 -20.39 0.80
CA PHE A 101 4.82 -20.47 2.15
C PHE A 101 3.80 -20.24 3.28
N ALA A 102 2.55 -19.90 2.96
CA ALA A 102 1.44 -19.83 3.92
C ALA A 102 0.88 -21.23 4.21
N LEU A 103 1.61 -22.00 5.02
CA LEU A 103 1.32 -23.42 5.22
C LEU A 103 0.12 -23.68 6.16
N SER A 104 -0.06 -22.87 7.21
CA SER A 104 -1.20 -22.99 8.14
C SER A 104 -2.41 -22.18 7.68
N GLU A 105 -3.60 -22.50 8.19
CA GLU A 105 -4.83 -21.75 7.92
C GLU A 105 -4.74 -20.31 8.41
N GLU A 106 -4.16 -20.09 9.60
CA GLU A 106 -3.96 -18.73 10.12
C GLU A 106 -3.01 -17.94 9.19
N ALA A 107 -1.92 -18.56 8.72
CA ALA A 107 -0.98 -17.92 7.82
C ALA A 107 -1.60 -17.58 6.45
N ARG A 108 -2.52 -18.42 5.95
CA ARG A 108 -3.26 -18.15 4.70
C ARG A 108 -4.25 -17.01 4.89
N ALA A 109 -4.91 -16.96 6.04
CA ALA A 109 -5.85 -15.91 6.38
C ALA A 109 -5.15 -14.56 6.56
N ASP A 110 -4.05 -14.51 7.30
CA ASP A 110 -3.23 -13.31 7.46
C ASP A 110 -2.69 -12.81 6.10
N LEU A 111 -2.28 -13.73 5.24
CA LEU A 111 -1.88 -13.38 3.88
C LEU A 111 -3.07 -12.83 3.07
N ALA A 112 -4.27 -13.40 3.20
CA ALA A 112 -5.46 -12.90 2.51
C ALA A 112 -5.81 -11.48 2.96
N VAL A 113 -5.76 -11.18 4.26
CA VAL A 113 -5.94 -9.81 4.81
C VAL A 113 -4.91 -8.85 4.22
N ASP A 114 -3.62 -9.22 4.22
CA ASP A 114 -2.57 -8.37 3.67
C ASP A 114 -2.74 -8.16 2.15
N LEU A 115 -3.12 -9.18 1.38
CA LEU A 115 -3.37 -9.03 -0.05
C LEU A 115 -4.61 -8.18 -0.34
N ALA A 116 -5.69 -8.31 0.45
CA ALA A 116 -6.88 -7.48 0.35
C ALA A 116 -6.56 -6.01 0.65
N SER A 117 -5.88 -5.74 1.77
CA SER A 117 -5.40 -4.41 2.14
C SER A 117 -4.50 -3.82 1.05
N ARG A 118 -3.64 -4.63 0.43
CA ARG A 118 -2.83 -4.20 -0.73
C ARG A 118 -3.67 -3.78 -1.93
N ARG A 119 -4.75 -4.49 -2.27
CA ARG A 119 -5.62 -4.09 -3.39
C ARG A 119 -6.28 -2.75 -3.12
N LEU A 120 -6.76 -2.53 -1.90
CA LEU A 120 -7.33 -1.23 -1.50
C LEU A 120 -6.27 -0.13 -1.53
N ASN A 121 -5.05 -0.41 -1.06
CA ASN A 121 -3.95 0.54 -1.17
C ASN A 121 -3.55 0.87 -2.62
N GLU A 122 -3.59 -0.11 -3.51
CA GLU A 122 -3.38 0.13 -4.95
C GLU A 122 -4.48 1.01 -5.55
N ALA A 123 -5.74 0.81 -5.14
CA ALA A 123 -6.86 1.64 -5.56
C ALA A 123 -6.69 3.09 -5.06
N GLU A 124 -6.32 3.28 -3.80
CA GLU A 124 -6.01 4.59 -3.22
C GLU A 124 -4.89 5.31 -3.97
N ARG A 125 -3.80 4.59 -4.29
CA ARG A 125 -2.66 5.17 -5.02
C ARG A 125 -3.01 5.54 -6.45
N LEU A 126 -3.78 4.71 -7.15
CA LEU A 126 -4.26 5.04 -8.49
C LEU A 126 -5.25 6.21 -8.46
N ALA A 127 -6.11 6.29 -7.45
CA ALA A 127 -7.01 7.43 -7.27
C ALA A 127 -6.24 8.73 -7.04
N LEU A 128 -5.22 8.71 -6.19
CA LEU A 128 -4.33 9.86 -5.96
C LEU A 128 -3.58 10.31 -7.22
N ARG A 129 -3.30 9.39 -8.15
CA ARG A 129 -2.67 9.70 -9.45
C ARG A 129 -3.67 10.05 -10.55
N GLN A 130 -4.97 10.03 -10.25
CA GLN A 130 -6.05 10.13 -11.25
C GLN A 130 -5.97 9.04 -12.36
N GLU A 131 -5.36 7.89 -12.04
CA GLU A 131 -5.10 6.74 -12.92
C GLU A 131 -6.03 5.54 -12.63
N LEU A 132 -7.00 5.70 -11.72
CA LEU A 132 -7.99 4.67 -11.42
C LEU A 132 -9.06 4.60 -12.54
N SER A 133 -8.72 3.94 -13.63
CA SER A 133 -9.65 3.64 -14.72
C SER A 133 -10.71 2.61 -14.28
N ALA A 134 -11.81 2.52 -15.02
CA ALA A 134 -12.84 1.49 -14.79
C ALA A 134 -12.26 0.06 -14.89
N GLU A 135 -11.28 -0.16 -15.77
CA GLU A 135 -10.56 -1.43 -15.90
C GLU A 135 -9.71 -1.74 -14.66
N HIS A 136 -8.91 -0.77 -14.20
CA HIS A 136 -8.10 -0.94 -13.00
C HIS A 136 -8.96 -1.14 -11.76
N HIS A 137 -10.05 -0.38 -11.63
CA HIS A 137 -11.05 -0.57 -10.58
C HIS A 137 -11.62 -1.99 -10.61
N ALA A 138 -12.16 -2.44 -11.74
CA ALA A 138 -12.77 -3.77 -11.85
C ALA A 138 -11.77 -4.89 -11.52
N MET A 139 -10.51 -4.75 -11.96
CA MET A 139 -9.46 -5.72 -11.64
C MET A 139 -9.13 -5.74 -10.14
N LEU A 140 -8.94 -4.58 -9.52
CA LEU A 140 -8.63 -4.48 -8.10
C LEU A 140 -9.78 -4.98 -7.24
N GLU A 141 -11.01 -4.61 -7.59
CA GLU A 141 -12.22 -5.02 -6.90
C GLU A 141 -12.43 -6.53 -6.97
N ALA A 142 -12.30 -7.14 -8.16
CA ALA A 142 -12.43 -8.59 -8.29
C ALA A 142 -11.39 -9.35 -7.45
N ARG A 143 -10.17 -8.82 -7.36
CA ARG A 143 -9.11 -9.43 -6.54
C ARG A 143 -9.32 -9.21 -5.06
N PHE A 144 -9.79 -8.02 -4.66
CA PHE A 144 -10.15 -7.74 -3.29
C PHE A 144 -11.27 -8.68 -2.85
N GLN A 145 -12.33 -8.79 -3.65
CA GLN A 145 -13.47 -9.67 -3.45
C GLN A 145 -13.05 -11.13 -3.22
N ASP A 146 -12.21 -11.68 -4.10
CA ASP A 146 -11.67 -13.05 -3.97
C ASP A 146 -10.96 -13.27 -2.62
N ARG A 147 -10.19 -12.29 -2.15
CA ARG A 147 -9.48 -12.38 -0.86
C ARG A 147 -10.42 -12.29 0.34
N ILE A 148 -11.46 -11.47 0.27
CA ILE A 148 -12.47 -11.39 1.34
C ILE A 148 -13.28 -12.68 1.41
N GLU A 149 -13.71 -13.23 0.28
CA GLU A 149 -14.46 -14.50 0.23
C GLU A 149 -13.64 -15.66 0.78
N HIS A 150 -12.37 -15.77 0.40
CA HIS A 150 -11.49 -16.83 0.91
C HIS A 150 -11.30 -16.72 2.43
N MET A 151 -11.16 -15.50 2.96
CA MET A 151 -11.06 -15.28 4.39
C MET A 151 -12.37 -15.60 5.13
N GLN A 152 -13.52 -15.23 4.57
CA GLN A 152 -14.83 -15.59 5.15
C GLN A 152 -15.01 -17.12 5.21
N ALA A 153 -14.54 -17.84 4.18
CA ALA A 153 -14.50 -19.29 4.21
C ALA A 153 -13.61 -19.82 5.35
N ILE A 154 -12.39 -19.27 5.50
CA ILE A 154 -11.49 -19.66 6.61
C ILE A 154 -12.12 -19.36 7.98
N ILE A 155 -12.77 -18.20 8.17
CA ILE A 155 -13.46 -17.90 9.43
C ILE A 155 -14.55 -18.95 9.71
N THR A 156 -15.35 -19.28 8.69
CA THR A 156 -16.41 -20.30 8.80
C THR A 156 -15.85 -21.69 9.14
N ASP A 157 -14.72 -22.07 8.52
CA ASP A 157 -14.05 -23.34 8.78
C ASP A 157 -13.48 -23.38 10.21
N LEU A 158 -12.85 -22.30 10.68
CA LEU A 158 -12.36 -22.17 12.06
C LEU A 158 -13.50 -22.27 13.08
N GLU A 159 -14.64 -21.66 12.80
CA GLU A 159 -15.85 -21.79 13.62
C GLU A 159 -16.35 -23.24 13.67
N ALA A 160 -16.42 -23.93 12.52
CA ALA A 160 -16.86 -25.31 12.44
C ALA A 160 -15.92 -26.28 13.17
N GLU A 161 -14.63 -25.95 13.25
CA GLU A 161 -13.61 -26.68 14.00
C GLU A 161 -13.56 -26.34 15.49
N GLY A 162 -14.42 -25.41 15.96
CA GLY A 162 -14.46 -24.97 17.35
C GLY A 162 -13.29 -24.07 17.76
N LYS A 163 -12.55 -23.50 16.79
CA LYS A 163 -11.46 -22.54 17.00
C LYS A 163 -12.00 -21.11 17.04
N THR A 164 -12.95 -20.85 17.93
CA THR A 164 -13.70 -19.59 18.01
C THR A 164 -12.77 -18.38 18.21
N GLU A 165 -11.70 -18.53 18.98
CA GLU A 165 -10.72 -17.45 19.25
C GLU A 165 -9.99 -17.05 17.97
N ALA A 166 -9.55 -18.02 17.18
CA ALA A 166 -8.87 -17.77 15.92
C ALA A 166 -9.81 -17.13 14.89
N ALA A 167 -11.07 -17.59 14.85
CA ALA A 167 -12.11 -16.98 14.04
C ALA A 167 -12.37 -15.52 14.44
N ALA A 168 -12.49 -15.25 15.75
CA ALA A 168 -12.68 -13.91 16.30
C ALA A 168 -11.50 -12.98 15.98
N GLU A 169 -10.26 -13.46 16.13
CA GLU A 169 -9.06 -12.70 15.79
C GLU A 169 -9.06 -12.30 14.30
N LEU A 170 -9.37 -13.24 13.41
CA LEU A 170 -9.40 -12.99 11.98
C LEU A 170 -10.51 -12.02 11.58
N SER A 171 -11.69 -12.17 12.19
CA SER A 171 -12.82 -11.25 11.98
C SER A 171 -12.49 -9.82 12.44
N ALA A 172 -11.86 -9.67 13.62
CA ALA A 172 -11.42 -8.37 14.12
C ALA A 172 -10.33 -7.72 13.23
N LYS A 173 -9.38 -8.51 12.71
CA LYS A 173 -8.38 -8.02 11.74
C LYS A 173 -9.03 -7.56 10.44
N LEU A 174 -10.01 -8.32 9.94
CA LEU A 174 -10.74 -8.01 8.73
C LEU A 174 -11.49 -6.69 8.86
N GLU A 175 -12.28 -6.55 9.91
CA GLU A 175 -13.04 -5.33 10.19
C GLU A 175 -12.10 -4.12 10.32
N ALA A 176 -11.01 -4.24 11.09
CA ALA A 176 -10.03 -3.17 11.22
C ALA A 176 -9.46 -2.73 9.86
N MET A 177 -9.03 -3.69 9.05
CA MET A 177 -8.54 -3.41 7.70
C MET A 177 -9.60 -2.67 6.85
N LEU A 178 -10.85 -3.14 6.87
CA LEU A 178 -11.94 -2.49 6.12
C LEU A 178 -12.24 -1.09 6.64
N LYS A 179 -12.30 -0.91 7.95
CA LYS A 179 -12.54 0.39 8.60
C LYS A 179 -11.48 1.41 8.23
N ALA A 180 -10.20 1.03 8.32
CA ALA A 180 -9.10 1.92 7.97
C ALA A 180 -9.18 2.36 6.51
N HIS A 181 -9.42 1.42 5.58
CA HIS A 181 -9.55 1.74 4.16
C HIS A 181 -10.84 2.50 3.82
N GLU A 182 -11.94 2.26 4.53
CA GLU A 182 -13.16 3.06 4.42
C GLU A 182 -12.90 4.54 4.75
N GLU A 183 -12.19 4.81 5.84
CA GLU A 183 -11.83 6.17 6.23
C GLU A 183 -10.92 6.86 5.20
N ILE A 184 -9.91 6.14 4.71
CA ILE A 184 -8.96 6.67 3.71
C ILE A 184 -9.70 7.01 2.42
N LEU A 185 -10.51 6.07 1.90
CA LEU A 185 -11.26 6.26 0.66
C LEU A 185 -12.34 7.34 0.79
N SER A 186 -13.00 7.45 1.95
CA SER A 186 -13.94 8.55 2.22
C SER A 186 -13.25 9.91 2.20
N LYS A 187 -12.02 9.99 2.75
CA LYS A 187 -11.21 11.22 2.70
C LYS A 187 -10.77 11.56 1.27
N LEU A 188 -10.40 10.56 0.48
CA LEU A 188 -10.06 10.73 -0.94
C LEU A 188 -11.27 11.19 -1.77
N GLU A 189 -12.45 10.62 -1.53
CA GLU A 189 -13.70 11.04 -2.17
C GLU A 189 -14.05 12.49 -1.82
N ALA A 190 -13.96 12.87 -0.54
CA ALA A 190 -14.21 14.24 -0.11
C ALA A 190 -13.19 15.24 -0.71
N LYS A 191 -11.92 14.85 -0.81
CA LYS A 191 -10.88 15.65 -1.46
C LYS A 191 -11.21 15.89 -2.94
N ALA A 192 -11.54 14.83 -3.67
CA ALA A 192 -11.91 14.91 -5.09
C ALA A 192 -13.13 15.81 -5.34
N GLN A 193 -14.11 15.80 -4.43
CA GLN A 193 -15.28 16.68 -4.50
C GLN A 193 -14.94 18.16 -4.22
N ALA A 194 -13.98 18.42 -3.33
CA ALA A 194 -13.57 19.78 -2.98
C ALA A 194 -12.71 20.46 -4.06
N GLU A 195 -11.94 19.68 -4.83
CA GLU A 195 -11.01 20.20 -5.86
C GLU A 195 -11.69 20.62 -7.17
N GLY A 196 -13.01 20.44 -7.32
CA GLY A 196 -13.82 21.14 -8.32
C GLY A 196 -13.45 20.91 -9.80
N GLU A 197 -12.64 19.91 -10.14
CA GLU A 197 -12.28 19.62 -11.53
C GLU A 197 -13.47 19.00 -12.27
N VAL A 198 -14.11 19.82 -13.10
CA VAL A 198 -15.23 19.51 -14.01
C VAL A 198 -14.95 18.34 -14.99
N ASN A 199 -13.70 17.85 -15.05
CA ASN A 199 -13.29 16.65 -15.79
C ASN A 199 -12.87 15.45 -14.90
N ALA A 200 -12.59 15.68 -13.61
CA ALA A 200 -12.26 14.65 -12.62
C ALA A 200 -13.52 13.96 -12.07
N GLU A 201 -14.67 14.64 -12.08
CA GLU A 201 -15.98 14.09 -11.73
C GLU A 201 -16.40 12.90 -12.62
N ALA A 202 -15.81 12.72 -13.81
CA ALA A 202 -16.12 11.57 -14.68
C ALA A 202 -15.14 10.39 -14.51
N LYS A 203 -13.88 10.62 -14.13
CA LYS A 203 -12.87 9.56 -13.98
C LYS A 203 -12.79 9.03 -12.55
N ILE A 204 -12.73 9.90 -11.55
CA ILE A 204 -12.59 9.52 -10.14
C ILE A 204 -13.89 8.90 -9.60
N ASN A 205 -15.06 9.42 -10.00
CA ASN A 205 -16.37 8.91 -9.55
C ASN A 205 -16.75 7.54 -10.16
N SER A 206 -16.12 7.08 -11.24
CA SER A 206 -16.51 5.81 -11.86
C SER A 206 -16.09 4.57 -11.04
N GLY A 207 -15.03 4.68 -10.24
CA GLY A 207 -14.47 3.55 -9.47
C GLY A 207 -14.56 3.72 -7.95
N LEU A 208 -14.27 4.90 -7.39
CA LEU A 208 -14.16 5.05 -5.93
C LEU A 208 -15.51 4.91 -5.20
N GLY A 209 -16.57 5.55 -5.71
CA GLY A 209 -17.89 5.48 -5.09
C GLY A 209 -18.43 4.05 -4.97
N PRO A 210 -18.43 3.26 -6.07
CA PRO A 210 -18.80 1.84 -6.02
C PRO A 210 -17.94 1.00 -5.07
N LEU A 211 -16.61 1.19 -5.11
CA LEU A 211 -15.67 0.50 -4.21
C LEU A 211 -15.94 0.81 -2.74
N LEU A 212 -16.11 2.09 -2.40
CA LEU A 212 -16.39 2.55 -1.04
C LEU A 212 -17.72 2.00 -0.52
N LYS A 213 -18.74 1.92 -1.38
CA LYS A 213 -20.02 1.28 -1.04
C LYS A 213 -19.84 -0.21 -0.72
N ASN A 214 -19.03 -0.94 -1.49
CA ASN A 214 -18.75 -2.36 -1.22
C ASN A 214 -18.00 -2.52 0.11
N ILE A 215 -16.98 -1.70 0.35
CA ILE A 215 -16.21 -1.72 1.60
C ILE A 215 -17.11 -1.45 2.80
N ARG A 216 -17.98 -0.44 2.75
CA ARG A 216 -18.97 -0.15 3.83
C ARG A 216 -19.87 -1.33 4.13
N MET A 217 -20.39 -1.99 3.08
CA MET A 217 -21.22 -3.18 3.25
C MET A 217 -20.44 -4.32 3.92
N ARG A 218 -19.21 -4.56 3.47
CA ARG A 218 -18.34 -5.62 4.03
C ARG A 218 -17.90 -5.30 5.45
N HIS A 219 -17.62 -4.04 5.75
CA HIS A 219 -17.26 -3.58 7.08
C HIS A 219 -18.41 -3.85 8.06
N GLY A 220 -19.64 -3.52 7.69
CA GLY A 220 -20.82 -3.86 8.49
C GLY A 220 -20.98 -5.36 8.72
N ALA A 221 -20.84 -6.18 7.67
CA ALA A 221 -20.91 -7.63 7.79
C ALA A 221 -19.78 -8.21 8.67
N ALA A 222 -18.56 -7.69 8.56
CA ALA A 222 -17.43 -8.10 9.40
C ALA A 222 -17.63 -7.69 10.87
N MET A 223 -18.19 -6.51 11.13
CA MET A 223 -18.54 -6.04 12.46
C MET A 223 -19.60 -6.94 13.11
N GLU A 224 -20.66 -7.31 12.36
CA GLU A 224 -21.68 -8.26 12.83
C GLU A 224 -21.08 -9.63 13.14
N GLN A 225 -20.30 -10.19 12.21
CA GLN A 225 -19.64 -11.48 12.41
C GLN A 225 -18.69 -11.47 13.61
N ARG A 226 -17.93 -10.39 13.83
CA ARG A 226 -17.08 -10.22 15.01
C ARG A 226 -17.90 -10.24 16.30
N ALA A 227 -19.00 -9.48 16.35
CA ALA A 227 -19.85 -9.43 17.54
C ALA A 227 -20.45 -10.81 17.87
N GLU A 228 -20.86 -11.58 16.86
CA GLU A 228 -21.33 -12.96 17.05
C GLU A 228 -20.24 -13.88 17.59
N LEU A 229 -19.02 -13.77 17.07
CA LEU A 229 -17.85 -14.54 17.52
C LEU A 229 -17.44 -14.17 18.95
N GLU A 230 -17.42 -12.89 19.29
CA GLU A 230 -17.12 -12.42 20.64
C GLU A 230 -18.16 -12.92 21.66
N ALA A 231 -19.44 -12.91 21.31
CA ALA A 231 -20.49 -13.47 22.16
C ALA A 231 -20.32 -14.99 22.41
N LYS A 232 -19.74 -15.73 21.44
CA LYS A 232 -19.43 -17.16 21.61
C LYS A 232 -18.21 -17.40 22.52
N LEU A 233 -17.35 -16.39 22.74
CA LEU A 233 -16.22 -16.48 23.67
C LEU A 233 -16.66 -16.34 25.13
N GLU A 234 -17.79 -15.65 25.39
CA GLU A 234 -18.35 -15.49 26.72
C GLU A 234 -18.79 -16.86 27.30
N GLY A 235 -17.95 -17.44 28.16
CA GLY A 235 -18.18 -18.75 28.80
C GLY A 235 -17.05 -19.77 28.65
N SER A 236 -15.94 -19.40 28.00
CA SER A 236 -14.76 -20.27 27.80
C SER A 236 -13.74 -20.26 28.95
N ASP A 237 -13.97 -19.46 30.00
CA ASP A 237 -13.01 -19.18 31.10
C ASP A 237 -12.53 -20.41 31.89
N ALA A 238 -13.27 -21.53 31.83
CA ALA A 238 -12.92 -22.76 32.53
C ALA A 238 -11.89 -23.64 31.78
N ASP A 239 -11.48 -23.26 30.57
CA ASP A 239 -10.45 -23.97 29.81
C ASP A 239 -9.05 -23.49 30.23
N ASP A 240 -8.15 -24.41 30.58
CA ASP A 240 -6.74 -24.12 30.89
C ASP A 240 -6.04 -23.36 29.74
N ARG A 241 -6.60 -23.40 28.52
CA ARG A 241 -6.12 -22.66 27.36
C ARG A 241 -6.43 -21.17 27.42
N ALA A 242 -7.47 -20.74 28.13
CA ALA A 242 -7.94 -19.36 28.14
C ALA A 242 -6.88 -18.39 28.71
N GLU A 243 -6.17 -18.81 29.77
CA GLU A 243 -5.06 -18.04 30.35
C GLU A 243 -3.91 -17.84 29.35
N VAL A 244 -3.48 -18.93 28.70
CA VAL A 244 -2.40 -18.85 27.70
C VAL A 244 -2.80 -17.96 26.52
N MET A 245 -4.05 -18.06 26.07
CA MET A 245 -4.56 -17.26 24.96
C MET A 245 -4.71 -15.78 25.33
N SER A 246 -5.15 -15.44 26.54
CA SER A 246 -5.21 -14.06 27.00
C SER A 246 -3.81 -13.43 26.97
N GLU A 247 -2.79 -14.13 27.49
CA GLU A 247 -1.40 -13.66 27.46
C GLU A 247 -0.88 -13.46 26.03
N ILE A 248 -1.17 -14.39 25.12
CA ILE A 248 -0.78 -14.30 23.72
C ILE A 248 -1.37 -13.04 23.07
N HIS A 249 -2.69 -12.83 23.22
CA HIS A 249 -3.35 -11.71 22.59
C HIS A 249 -2.99 -10.36 23.22
N ILE A 250 -2.75 -10.30 24.54
CA ILE A 250 -2.21 -9.11 25.21
C ILE A 250 -0.83 -8.76 24.64
N ARG A 251 0.05 -9.76 24.47
CA ARG A 251 1.38 -9.53 23.89
C ARG A 251 1.31 -9.09 22.43
N GLN A 252 0.40 -9.66 21.64
CA GLN A 252 0.17 -9.23 20.25
C GLN A 252 -0.37 -7.79 20.20
N ALA A 253 -1.28 -7.42 21.10
CA ALA A 253 -1.79 -6.05 21.23
C ALA A 253 -0.66 -5.07 21.55
N GLU A 254 0.22 -5.39 22.51
CA GLU A 254 1.40 -4.60 22.82
C GLU A 254 2.31 -4.40 21.59
N GLN A 255 2.59 -5.48 20.86
CA GLN A 255 3.44 -5.41 19.67
C GLN A 255 2.85 -4.51 18.58
N LYS A 256 1.56 -4.67 18.27
CA LYS A 256 0.86 -3.85 17.27
C LYS A 256 0.78 -2.39 17.72
N LEU A 257 0.51 -2.14 19.00
CA LEU A 257 0.46 -0.81 19.56
C LEU A 257 1.82 -0.11 19.50
N ASN A 258 2.90 -0.81 19.86
CA ASN A 258 4.27 -0.30 19.70
C ASN A 258 4.59 0.00 18.23
N LEU A 259 4.14 -0.83 17.29
CA LEU A 259 4.32 -0.58 15.86
C LEU A 259 3.56 0.67 15.38
N ALA A 260 2.32 0.84 15.83
CA ALA A 260 1.52 2.04 15.54
C ALA A 260 2.18 3.30 16.12
N GLN A 261 2.64 3.26 17.37
CA GLN A 261 3.36 4.37 18.03
C GLN A 261 4.66 4.71 17.29
N ASN A 262 5.46 3.71 16.91
CA ASN A 262 6.68 3.94 16.12
C ASN A 262 6.37 4.53 14.74
N THR A 263 5.24 4.15 14.14
CA THR A 263 4.80 4.71 12.85
C THR A 263 4.35 6.16 13.03
N LEU A 264 3.66 6.48 14.14
CA LEU A 264 3.27 7.84 14.49
C LEU A 264 4.50 8.75 14.63
N VAL A 265 5.51 8.31 15.37
CA VAL A 265 6.79 9.03 15.53
C VAL A 265 7.44 9.33 14.17
N ARG A 266 7.42 8.36 13.24
CA ARG A 266 7.97 8.56 11.88
C ARG A 266 7.15 9.52 11.02
N ALA A 267 5.86 9.65 11.33
CA ALA A 267 4.92 10.53 10.65
C ALA A 267 4.89 11.96 11.22
N GLU A 268 5.49 12.19 12.39
CA GLU A 268 5.57 13.52 12.99
C GLU A 268 6.20 14.55 12.03
N GLY A 269 5.53 15.70 11.90
CA GLY A 269 5.94 16.77 10.99
C GLY A 269 5.79 16.46 9.49
N LYS A 270 5.31 15.26 9.13
CA LYS A 270 5.05 14.84 7.74
C LYS A 270 3.57 14.72 7.41
N ILE A 271 2.72 14.59 8.43
CA ILE A 271 1.27 14.53 8.28
C ILE A 271 0.60 15.76 8.89
N SER A 272 -0.59 16.08 8.40
CA SER A 272 -1.47 17.14 8.90
C SER A 272 -1.89 16.91 10.36
N ALA A 273 -2.19 17.99 11.08
CA ALA A 273 -2.63 17.93 12.48
C ALA A 273 -3.92 17.11 12.67
N ASP A 274 -4.88 17.21 11.75
CA ASP A 274 -6.10 16.38 11.73
C ASP A 274 -5.75 14.89 11.58
N SER A 275 -4.90 14.55 10.61
CA SER A 275 -4.45 13.16 10.38
C SER A 275 -3.72 12.59 11.60
N LYS A 276 -2.87 13.40 12.26
CA LYS A 276 -2.19 13.04 13.51
C LYS A 276 -3.20 12.77 14.62
N ALA A 277 -4.11 13.70 14.88
CA ALA A 277 -5.11 13.60 15.95
C ALA A 277 -6.01 12.36 15.79
N ARG A 278 -6.41 12.02 14.55
CA ARG A 278 -7.18 10.81 14.27
C ARG A 278 -6.42 9.54 14.62
N ALA A 279 -5.16 9.43 14.17
CA ALA A 279 -4.33 8.27 14.47
C ALA A 279 -4.02 8.15 15.98
N GLU A 280 -3.81 9.26 16.66
CA GLU A 280 -3.64 9.30 18.12
C GLU A 280 -4.89 8.82 18.85
N GLY A 281 -6.09 9.18 18.38
CA GLY A 281 -7.35 8.67 18.93
C GLY A 281 -7.37 7.14 18.96
N TYR A 282 -7.03 6.49 17.84
CA TYR A 282 -6.93 5.04 17.74
C TYR A 282 -5.87 4.43 18.67
N ILE A 283 -4.70 5.05 18.76
CA ILE A 283 -3.61 4.61 19.65
C ILE A 283 -4.03 4.73 21.13
N ASN A 284 -4.74 5.79 21.48
CA ASN A 284 -5.23 6.01 22.85
C ASN A 284 -6.28 4.96 23.23
N THR A 285 -7.27 4.72 22.36
CA THR A 285 -8.25 3.65 22.59
C THR A 285 -7.59 2.28 22.69
N ALA A 286 -6.61 1.97 21.82
CA ALA A 286 -5.85 0.72 21.90
C ALA A 286 -5.10 0.57 23.23
N ASN A 287 -4.46 1.63 23.72
CA ASN A 287 -3.80 1.66 25.02
C ASN A 287 -4.79 1.40 26.17
N GLU A 288 -5.94 2.07 26.17
CA GLU A 288 -6.97 1.91 27.20
C GLU A 288 -7.52 0.48 27.24
N LEU A 289 -7.84 -0.08 26.08
CA LEU A 289 -8.31 -1.46 25.96
C LEU A 289 -7.26 -2.46 26.42
N LEU A 290 -5.98 -2.22 26.11
CA LEU A 290 -4.88 -3.08 26.56
C LEU A 290 -4.72 -3.07 28.08
N VAL A 291 -4.88 -1.91 28.72
CA VAL A 291 -4.86 -1.81 30.19
C VAL A 291 -6.03 -2.59 30.79
N GLN A 292 -7.23 -2.46 30.21
CA GLN A 292 -8.41 -3.22 30.65
C GLN A 292 -8.22 -4.72 30.45
N ALA A 293 -7.67 -5.16 29.31
CA ALA A 293 -7.38 -6.56 29.02
C ALA A 293 -6.43 -7.17 30.06
N LYS A 294 -5.35 -6.46 30.41
CA LYS A 294 -4.41 -6.89 31.46
C LYS A 294 -5.09 -7.02 32.82
N THR A 295 -5.91 -6.03 33.18
CA THR A 295 -6.68 -6.04 34.43
C THR A 295 -7.62 -7.25 34.50
N LYS A 296 -8.31 -7.55 33.40
CA LYS A 296 -9.22 -8.70 33.31
C LYS A 296 -8.48 -10.02 33.36
N SER A 297 -7.32 -10.12 32.73
CA SER A 297 -6.47 -11.31 32.81
C SER A 297 -5.96 -11.56 34.23
N GLU A 298 -5.56 -10.50 34.95
CA GLU A 298 -5.16 -10.60 36.36
C GLU A 298 -6.33 -11.01 37.28
N ALA A 299 -7.56 -10.62 36.92
CA ALA A 299 -8.78 -11.02 37.60
C ALA A 299 -9.28 -12.44 37.23
N GLN A 300 -8.53 -13.18 36.41
CA GLN A 300 -8.92 -14.50 35.86
C GLN A 300 -10.22 -14.47 35.01
N GLU A 301 -10.59 -13.30 34.49
CA GLU A 301 -11.68 -13.12 33.53
C GLU A 301 -11.10 -13.20 32.10
N PHE A 302 -10.65 -14.39 31.69
CA PHE A 302 -9.81 -14.56 30.50
C PHE A 302 -10.54 -14.30 29.17
N SER A 303 -11.80 -14.69 29.05
CA SER A 303 -12.63 -14.47 27.85
C SER A 303 -12.79 -12.97 27.59
N GLU A 304 -13.06 -12.20 28.65
CA GLU A 304 -13.16 -10.75 28.56
C GLU A 304 -11.79 -10.11 28.29
N ALA A 305 -10.72 -10.64 28.89
CA ALA A 305 -9.36 -10.20 28.59
C ALA A 305 -8.97 -10.42 27.12
N ILE A 306 -9.33 -11.58 26.55
CA ILE A 306 -9.12 -11.91 25.13
C ILE A 306 -9.90 -10.94 24.25
N ARG A 307 -11.19 -10.72 24.54
CA ARG A 307 -12.04 -9.80 23.79
C ARG A 307 -11.44 -8.38 23.74
N LEU A 308 -11.08 -7.84 24.91
CA LEU A 308 -10.45 -6.53 25.02
C LEU A 308 -9.08 -6.47 24.33
N ALA A 309 -8.28 -7.54 24.40
CA ALA A 309 -7.00 -7.61 23.71
C ALA A 309 -7.17 -7.64 22.19
N LEU A 310 -8.13 -8.39 21.66
CA LEU A 310 -8.47 -8.41 20.22
C LEU A 310 -8.93 -7.03 19.75
N GLU A 311 -9.77 -6.35 20.53
CA GLU A 311 -10.20 -4.99 20.23
C GLU A 311 -9.01 -4.01 20.24
N ALA A 312 -8.10 -4.11 21.21
CA ALA A 312 -6.87 -3.31 21.24
C ALA A 312 -5.99 -3.55 20.01
N GLN A 313 -5.87 -4.81 19.57
CA GLN A 313 -5.15 -5.16 18.34
C GLN A 313 -5.79 -4.52 17.10
N ALA A 314 -7.12 -4.51 17.01
CA ALA A 314 -7.86 -3.91 15.91
C ALA A 314 -7.65 -2.39 15.86
N GLN A 315 -7.75 -1.69 16.99
CA GLN A 315 -7.51 -0.24 17.06
C GLN A 315 -6.05 0.12 16.72
N ALA A 316 -5.08 -0.67 17.18
CA ALA A 316 -3.67 -0.46 16.84
C ALA A 316 -3.40 -0.67 15.33
N LEU A 317 -4.01 -1.69 14.72
CA LEU A 317 -3.91 -1.94 13.29
C LEU A 317 -4.54 -0.79 12.47
N ASN A 318 -5.70 -0.30 12.91
CA ASN A 318 -6.36 0.88 12.29
C ASN A 318 -5.42 2.08 12.27
N ALA A 319 -4.83 2.41 13.43
CA ALA A 319 -3.86 3.51 13.52
C ALA A 319 -2.69 3.33 12.55
N GLU A 320 -2.10 2.12 12.49
CA GLU A 320 -0.96 1.85 11.65
C GLU A 320 -1.29 2.02 10.15
N LEU A 321 -2.42 1.47 9.70
CA LEU A 321 -2.87 1.59 8.31
C LEU A 321 -3.16 3.05 7.93
N LEU A 322 -3.85 3.79 8.79
CA LEU A 322 -4.12 5.21 8.61
C LEU A 322 -2.84 6.02 8.52
N LEU A 323 -1.89 5.82 9.44
CA LEU A 323 -0.61 6.55 9.43
C LEU A 323 0.19 6.29 8.16
N LYS A 324 0.24 5.03 7.71
CA LYS A 324 0.89 4.68 6.43
C LYS A 324 0.20 5.35 5.25
N ALA A 325 -1.12 5.45 5.26
CA ALA A 325 -1.87 6.13 4.22
C ALA A 325 -1.62 7.65 4.26
N TYR A 326 -1.75 8.30 5.42
CA TYR A 326 -1.53 9.74 5.57
C TYR A 326 -0.12 10.17 5.19
N LEU A 327 0.90 9.38 5.52
CA LEU A 327 2.27 9.61 5.06
C LEU A 327 2.39 9.68 3.53
N ARG A 328 1.52 9.00 2.79
CA ARG A 328 1.50 9.04 1.32
C ARG A 328 0.65 10.19 0.80
N LEU A 329 -0.55 10.40 1.36
CA LEU A 329 -1.41 11.51 0.98
C LEU A 329 -0.71 12.86 1.17
N ASP A 330 -0.10 13.08 2.35
CA ASP A 330 0.53 14.35 2.70
C ASP A 330 1.93 14.52 2.07
N ALA A 331 2.58 13.44 1.65
CA ALA A 331 3.82 13.51 0.86
C ALA A 331 3.56 14.00 -0.58
N ASN A 332 2.47 13.56 -1.22
CA ASN A 332 2.10 14.06 -2.54
C ASN A 332 1.81 15.58 -2.50
N LEU A 333 1.19 16.07 -1.43
CA LEU A 333 0.94 17.51 -1.20
C LEU A 333 2.22 18.36 -1.16
N LYS A 334 3.31 17.88 -0.55
CA LYS A 334 4.59 18.63 -0.56
C LYS A 334 5.20 18.69 -1.96
N THR A 335 5.01 17.63 -2.75
CA THR A 335 5.57 17.55 -4.10
C THR A 335 4.83 18.48 -5.07
N GLU A 336 3.51 18.64 -4.88
CA GLU A 336 2.66 19.53 -5.68
C GLU A 336 2.92 21.02 -5.36
N LEU A 337 3.15 21.35 -4.08
CA LEU A 337 3.53 22.70 -3.64
C LEU A 337 4.95 23.11 -4.06
N GLU A 338 5.90 22.18 -4.12
CA GLU A 338 7.25 22.48 -4.65
C GLU A 338 7.22 22.72 -6.16
N VAL A 339 6.41 21.97 -6.92
CA VAL A 339 6.25 22.14 -8.37
C VAL A 339 5.55 23.46 -8.71
N GLU A 340 4.53 23.89 -7.96
CA GLU A 340 3.91 25.23 -8.15
C GLU A 340 4.91 26.36 -7.86
N SER A 341 5.78 26.21 -6.85
CA SER A 341 6.78 27.22 -6.50
C SER A 341 7.91 27.38 -7.53
N GLU A 342 8.16 26.35 -8.37
CA GLU A 342 9.12 26.42 -9.47
C GLU A 342 8.51 26.99 -10.76
N THR A 343 7.17 27.10 -10.86
CA THR A 343 6.48 27.66 -12.03
C THR A 343 6.11 29.14 -11.94
N GLU A 344 6.34 29.82 -10.80
CA GLU A 344 6.00 31.24 -10.59
C GLU A 344 7.18 32.22 -10.69
N THR A 345 8.25 31.90 -11.44
CA THR A 345 9.27 32.90 -11.81
C THR A 345 9.67 32.80 -13.27
N ASP A 346 8.83 33.33 -14.17
CA ASP A 346 9.24 34.04 -15.40
C ASP A 346 8.03 34.42 -16.26
N THR A 347 7.22 35.37 -15.79
CA THR A 347 6.45 36.26 -16.68
C THR A 347 6.24 37.59 -15.97
N GLU A 348 7.21 38.50 -16.06
CA GLU A 348 6.97 39.92 -15.82
C GLU A 348 6.85 40.63 -17.17
N ASP A 349 5.65 41.15 -17.39
CA ASP A 349 5.17 41.92 -18.53
C ASP A 349 6.03 43.15 -18.84
N SER A 350 6.22 43.42 -20.14
CA SER A 350 6.11 44.79 -20.64
C SER A 350 5.62 44.80 -22.08
N ASN A 351 4.29 44.86 -22.25
CA ASN A 351 3.67 45.25 -23.51
C ASN A 351 2.77 46.46 -23.22
N VAL A 352 3.21 47.65 -23.63
CA VAL A 352 2.40 48.87 -23.65
C VAL A 352 2.26 49.28 -25.11
N GLU A 353 1.08 49.04 -25.67
CA GLU A 353 0.60 49.64 -26.91
C GLU A 353 -0.35 50.79 -26.56
N ILE A 354 -0.09 52.01 -27.06
CA ILE A 354 -1.13 53.00 -27.37
C ILE A 354 -0.76 53.76 -28.68
N GLU A 355 -1.54 53.45 -29.71
CA GLU A 355 -2.15 54.27 -30.78
C GLU A 355 -1.39 55.34 -31.60
N SER A 356 -1.38 55.06 -32.91
CA SER A 356 -1.82 55.89 -34.06
C SER A 356 -1.27 57.30 -34.31
N GLY A 357 -0.67 57.49 -35.49
CA GLY A 357 -0.41 58.80 -36.10
C GLY A 357 0.32 58.69 -37.43
N LEU A 358 -0.44 58.62 -38.52
CA LEU A 358 0.01 58.63 -39.91
C LEU A 358 0.51 60.04 -40.30
N HIS A 359 1.75 60.21 -40.77
CA HIS A 359 2.08 61.17 -41.84
C HIS A 359 3.46 60.93 -42.47
N LEU A 360 3.44 60.74 -43.79
CA LEU A 360 4.56 60.84 -44.73
C LEU A 360 4.80 62.32 -45.07
N GLU A 361 6.06 62.76 -45.08
CA GLU A 361 6.67 63.85 -45.89
C GLU A 361 8.19 63.83 -45.62
N THR A 362 9.01 63.24 -46.51
CA THR A 362 9.80 63.87 -47.60
C THR A 362 10.91 64.86 -47.19
N ASP A 363 12.14 64.42 -47.49
CA ASP A 363 13.32 65.14 -48.02
C ASP A 363 14.12 66.19 -47.23
N ALA A 364 15.43 66.04 -47.45
CA ALA A 364 16.51 67.03 -47.53
C ALA A 364 17.35 67.35 -46.27
N ASP A 365 18.60 66.89 -46.36
CA ASP A 365 19.86 67.65 -46.14
C ASP A 365 20.07 68.46 -44.85
N PHE A 366 21.19 68.23 -44.15
CA PHE A 366 22.44 69.01 -44.35
C PHE A 366 23.46 68.75 -43.22
N GLU A 367 24.61 68.22 -43.63
CA GLU A 367 26.00 68.46 -43.19
C GLU A 367 26.47 68.63 -41.71
N LEU A 368 27.60 67.92 -41.49
CA LEU A 368 28.90 68.36 -40.93
C LEU A 368 29.11 68.72 -39.45
N ARG A 369 30.00 67.91 -38.87
CA ARG A 369 31.26 68.24 -38.14
C ARG A 369 31.23 69.16 -36.91
N LEU A 370 32.02 68.65 -35.96
CA LEU A 370 32.98 69.32 -35.05
C LEU A 370 32.47 69.76 -33.68
N GLN A 371 33.15 69.14 -32.70
CA GLN A 371 33.27 69.40 -31.26
C GLN A 371 32.22 68.78 -30.35
#